data_AF-A0A2T1NKM6-F1
#
_entry.id   AF-A0A2T1NKM6-F1
#
_cell.length_a   1.000
_cell.length_b   1.000
_cell.length_c   1.000
_cell.angle_alpha   90.00
_cell.angle_beta   90.00
_cell.angle_gamma   90.00
#
_symmetry.space_group_name_H-M   'P 1'
#
loop_
_entity.id
_entity.type
_entity.pdbx_description
1 polymer ?
#
loop_
_entity_poly.entity_id
_entity_poly.type
_entity_poly.pdbx_seq_one_letter_code
_entity_poly.pdbx_strand_id
1 'polypeptide(L)'
;MKQFISKINKYLIEHHPTLWNTKVVWMLGASLIIHILFFLFGLITLTNPESLQNRGAENIFFDNGAIFFSMMISVVMLVLWLVFMFKNNAFKNYYPTTAFKLFKQFVLYLIIIFFSITFYFSYNFGLKTYIVNKYPDNITKNEILTANKASVFLSHSLKNYTVDRLVYPKPFDSLHCETEYSKIDLDKPYLDFLGKKYQFYNLRFVSYYDSDKPIHYNVKGYVYYKHKDTTSIYAYKDSVVDVSAYLKSANPNYYNYSKIFYSYDKDDVDYLYSRYEYNPLDDRYGNVSKKQLVQKGNFDLLNRNNPDEIKQLLNSFLQVSKKYRIKTNLDTDSWFNMVYNPTGFEVKHLINNRDYPYKKSYRSNLDRSDFEIYQDKIMTNKFFDSDHLKIVFENLDDIKNKTIIDASIHAFIWIAFAIALLIFCFRVTSLKSVLFTIVSGILLTIFISLVAAAIGFTSRSGGIDFEYFMMYFVLFIASIIIIIGLFGVTKLKKLVGSIFINLTLSGFVAYVLLIMAIITSHQSDACRLKFPDYSERTENCFILLSDLGLWSSLILFVVGIVFTYLYCNTILKWRATPEN
;
A
#
# COMPACT_ATOMS: atom_id res chain seq x y z
N MET A 1 41.64 15.33 15.19
CA MET A 1 40.94 14.10 14.77
C MET A 1 41.74 12.81 15.01
N LYS A 2 42.99 12.66 14.52
CA LYS A 2 43.80 11.43 14.72
C LYS A 2 44.06 11.06 16.19
N GLN A 3 44.40 12.03 17.05
CA GLN A 3 44.61 11.79 18.49
C GLN A 3 43.33 11.31 19.21
N PHE A 4 42.17 11.86 18.85
CA PHE A 4 40.86 11.47 19.40
C PHE A 4 40.51 10.01 19.03
N ILE A 5 40.63 9.66 17.75
CA ILE A 5 40.41 8.29 17.26
C ILE A 5 41.35 7.30 17.96
N SER A 6 42.63 7.68 18.11
CA SER A 6 43.64 6.86 18.81
C SER A 6 43.26 6.62 20.28
N LYS A 7 42.84 7.66 21.01
CA LYS A 7 42.43 7.57 22.41
C LYS A 7 41.23 6.64 22.60
N ILE A 8 40.20 6.77 21.75
CA ILE A 8 39.02 5.88 21.78
C ILE A 8 39.42 4.44 21.45
N ASN A 9 40.22 4.23 20.40
CA ASN A 9 40.64 2.88 20.02
C ASN A 9 41.45 2.22 21.14
N LYS A 10 42.37 2.95 21.80
CA LYS A 10 43.12 2.46 22.95
C LYS A 10 42.18 2.04 24.09
N TYR A 11 41.25 2.91 24.47
CA TYR A 11 40.26 2.61 25.50
C TYR A 11 39.42 1.36 25.19
N LEU A 12 38.93 1.25 23.94
CA LEU A 12 38.11 0.11 23.51
C LEU A 12 38.92 -1.20 23.48
N ILE A 13 40.20 -1.18 23.12
CA ILE A 13 41.06 -2.36 23.18
C ILE A 13 41.22 -2.84 24.62
N GLU A 14 41.50 -1.90 25.54
CA GLU A 14 41.81 -2.20 26.94
C GLU A 14 40.57 -2.67 27.72
N HIS A 15 39.39 -2.10 27.46
CA HIS A 15 38.19 -2.32 28.29
C HIS A 15 37.07 -3.08 27.56
N HIS A 16 36.97 -2.95 26.24
CA HIS A 16 35.85 -3.48 25.44
C HIS A 16 36.30 -4.15 24.12
N PRO A 17 37.16 -5.18 24.19
CA PRO A 17 37.82 -5.75 23.01
C PRO A 17 36.84 -6.29 21.95
N THR A 18 35.65 -6.75 22.36
CA THR A 18 34.60 -7.18 21.43
C THR A 18 34.05 -6.02 20.59
N LEU A 19 33.82 -4.85 21.20
CA LEU A 19 33.35 -3.66 20.49
C LEU A 19 34.45 -3.14 19.56
N TRP A 20 35.70 -3.18 20.01
CA TRP A 20 36.84 -2.80 19.19
C TRP A 20 37.04 -3.73 17.98
N ASN A 21 36.93 -5.05 18.16
CA ASN A 21 37.12 -6.04 17.10
C ASN A 21 36.03 -5.94 16.01
N THR A 22 34.78 -5.71 16.42
CA THR A 22 33.65 -5.54 15.49
C THR A 22 33.63 -4.18 14.81
N LYS A 23 34.39 -3.20 15.31
CA LYS A 23 34.39 -1.80 14.83
C LYS A 23 33.02 -1.12 14.94
N VAL A 24 32.14 -1.62 15.80
CA VAL A 24 30.74 -1.16 15.91
C VAL A 24 30.60 0.33 16.18
N VAL A 25 31.45 0.90 17.03
CA VAL A 25 31.39 2.34 17.37
C VAL A 25 31.56 3.21 16.14
N TRP A 26 32.52 2.87 15.28
CA TRP A 26 32.80 3.61 14.05
C TRP A 26 31.72 3.37 12.99
N MET A 27 31.20 2.14 12.90
CA MET A 27 30.12 1.81 11.98
C MET A 27 28.83 2.54 12.33
N LEU A 28 28.40 2.51 13.59
CA LEU A 28 27.19 3.22 14.01
C LEU A 28 27.36 4.74 13.91
N GLY A 29 28.55 5.27 14.20
CA GLY A 29 28.84 6.68 13.98
C GLY A 29 28.72 7.10 12.51
N ALA A 30 29.29 6.31 11.60
CA ALA A 30 29.16 6.56 10.16
C ALA A 30 27.72 6.38 9.66
N SER A 31 27.02 5.34 10.11
CA SER A 31 25.62 5.09 9.73
C SER A 31 24.74 6.23 10.20
N LEU A 32 24.96 6.74 11.42
CA LEU A 32 24.21 7.88 11.95
C LEU A 32 24.36 9.14 11.08
N ILE A 33 25.58 9.44 10.63
CA ILE A 33 25.82 10.57 9.72
C ILE A 33 25.02 10.38 8.42
N ILE A 34 25.03 9.17 7.85
CA ILE A 34 24.28 8.87 6.62
C ILE A 34 22.76 8.92 6.86
N HIS A 35 22.26 8.43 7.99
CA HIS A 35 20.86 8.58 8.38
C HIS A 35 20.44 10.05 8.45
N ILE A 36 21.28 10.92 9.03
CA ILE A 36 21.05 12.37 9.05
C ILE A 36 20.99 12.92 7.62
N LEU A 37 21.91 12.53 6.73
CA LEU A 37 21.88 12.95 5.33
C LEU A 37 20.59 12.52 4.61
N PHE A 38 20.15 11.27 4.78
CA PHE A 38 18.91 10.78 4.17
C PHE A 38 17.68 11.47 4.76
N PHE A 39 17.67 11.80 6.06
CA PHE A 39 16.65 12.63 6.67
C PHE A 39 16.59 14.03 6.02
N LEU A 40 17.74 14.68 5.81
CA LEU A 40 17.82 15.97 5.11
C LEU A 40 17.34 15.85 3.65
N PHE A 41 17.65 14.77 2.94
CA PHE A 41 17.12 14.50 1.60
C PHE A 41 15.60 14.35 1.59
N GLY A 42 15.03 13.70 2.60
CA GLY A 42 13.58 13.64 2.80
C GLY A 42 12.97 15.03 2.93
N LEU A 43 13.58 15.92 3.73
CA LEU A 43 13.09 17.28 3.95
C LEU A 43 13.01 18.12 2.67
N ILE A 44 13.94 17.92 1.74
CA ILE A 44 14.03 18.73 0.53
C ILE A 44 13.27 18.14 -0.67
N THR A 45 12.92 16.85 -0.65
CA THR A 45 12.37 16.16 -1.84
C THR A 45 11.11 16.82 -2.38
N LEU A 46 10.18 17.22 -1.51
CA LEU A 46 8.88 17.80 -1.90
C LEU A 46 8.84 19.32 -1.77
N THR A 47 10.00 19.97 -1.82
CA THR A 47 10.08 21.44 -1.73
C THR A 47 9.50 22.15 -2.94
N ASN A 48 9.52 21.52 -4.13
CA ASN A 48 8.74 21.96 -5.27
C ASN A 48 7.30 21.41 -5.15
N PRO A 49 6.26 22.25 -5.03
CA PRO A 49 4.87 21.79 -4.96
C PRO A 49 4.42 20.96 -6.16
N GLU A 50 5.04 21.13 -7.34
CA GLU A 50 4.74 20.30 -8.52
C GLU A 50 5.06 18.83 -8.29
N SER A 51 6.00 18.50 -7.41
CA SER A 51 6.32 17.12 -7.05
C SER A 51 5.17 16.41 -6.34
N LEU A 52 4.20 17.15 -5.77
CA LEU A 52 2.98 16.60 -5.19
C LEU A 52 1.88 16.34 -6.23
N GLN A 53 2.08 16.72 -7.49
CA GLN A 53 1.04 16.59 -8.51
C GLN A 53 1.00 15.20 -9.16
N ASN A 54 2.05 14.38 -9.00
CA ASN A 54 2.09 13.00 -9.47
C ASN A 54 1.62 12.02 -8.40
N ARG A 55 0.89 10.97 -8.79
CA ARG A 55 0.39 9.97 -7.82
C ARG A 55 1.53 9.23 -7.13
N GLY A 56 1.35 8.94 -5.84
CA GLY A 56 2.29 8.15 -5.05
C GLY A 56 3.55 8.94 -4.70
N ALA A 57 3.43 10.22 -4.34
CA ALA A 57 4.57 11.05 -3.96
C ALA A 57 5.34 10.49 -2.76
N GLU A 58 4.71 9.65 -1.92
CA GLU A 58 5.41 8.91 -0.85
C GLU A 58 6.37 7.81 -1.35
N ASN A 59 6.31 7.46 -2.64
CA ASN A 59 7.13 6.40 -3.26
C ASN A 59 8.32 6.95 -4.06
N ILE A 60 8.52 8.28 -4.10
CA ILE A 60 9.60 8.94 -4.87
C ILE A 60 10.98 8.33 -4.60
N PHE A 61 11.24 7.86 -3.37
CA PHE A 61 12.50 7.18 -3.03
C PHE A 61 12.84 6.00 -3.96
N PHE A 62 11.82 5.26 -4.38
CA PHE A 62 11.96 4.10 -5.26
C PHE A 62 11.97 4.50 -6.74
N ASP A 63 11.31 5.60 -7.09
CA ASP A 63 11.12 6.01 -8.49
C ASP A 63 12.30 6.81 -9.06
N ASN A 64 12.97 7.62 -8.24
CA ASN A 64 14.03 8.52 -8.70
C ASN A 64 15.46 7.95 -8.59
N GLY A 65 15.59 6.68 -8.22
CA GLY A 65 16.87 6.00 -8.03
C GLY A 65 17.59 6.26 -6.70
N ALA A 66 16.99 7.00 -5.76
CA ALA A 66 17.54 7.18 -4.41
C ALA A 66 17.74 5.84 -3.69
N ILE A 67 16.88 4.85 -3.96
CA ILE A 67 17.09 3.47 -3.51
C ILE A 67 18.44 2.91 -3.96
N PHE A 68 18.81 3.03 -5.24
CA PHE A 68 20.08 2.51 -5.76
C PHE A 68 21.26 3.22 -5.12
N PHE A 69 21.17 4.54 -4.91
CA PHE A 69 22.19 5.29 -4.20
C PHE A 69 22.34 4.82 -2.74
N SER A 70 21.23 4.60 -2.04
CA SER A 70 21.24 4.06 -0.67
C SER A 70 21.86 2.66 -0.60
N MET A 71 21.54 1.78 -1.56
CA MET A 71 22.11 0.44 -1.67
C MET A 71 23.61 0.50 -1.95
N MET A 72 24.06 1.35 -2.86
CA MET A 72 25.48 1.52 -3.19
C MET A 72 26.28 1.98 -1.97
N ILE A 73 25.78 2.98 -1.24
CA ILE A 73 26.41 3.44 0.02
C ILE A 73 26.47 2.29 1.02
N SER A 74 25.37 1.55 1.19
CA SER A 74 25.30 0.41 2.11
C SER A 74 26.35 -0.65 1.76
N VAL A 75 26.47 -1.01 0.48
CA VAL A 75 27.43 -1.99 -0.01
C VAL A 75 28.87 -1.53 0.22
N VAL A 76 29.23 -0.30 -0.17
CA VAL A 76 30.58 0.25 0.02
C VAL A 76 30.93 0.28 1.51
N MET A 77 30.01 0.75 2.34
CA MET A 77 30.18 0.83 3.78
C MET A 77 30.40 -0.56 4.41
N LEU A 78 29.59 -1.55 4.05
CA LEU A 78 29.72 -2.92 4.54
C LEU A 78 30.99 -3.60 4.02
N VAL A 79 31.39 -3.39 2.77
CA VAL A 79 32.64 -3.95 2.22
C VAL A 79 33.86 -3.37 2.94
N LEU A 80 33.94 -2.04 3.09
CA LEU A 80 35.03 -1.38 3.82
C LEU A 80 35.08 -1.88 5.27
N TRP A 81 33.92 -1.99 5.92
CA TRP A 81 33.83 -2.55 7.26
C TRP A 81 34.40 -3.96 7.33
N LEU A 82 34.00 -4.86 6.43
CA LEU A 82 34.50 -6.24 6.38
C LEU A 82 36.02 -6.28 6.22
N VAL A 83 36.60 -5.44 5.35
CA VAL A 83 38.06 -5.34 5.16
C VAL A 83 38.76 -4.96 6.46
N PHE A 84 38.30 -3.91 7.15
CA PHE A 84 38.91 -3.47 8.41
C PHE A 84 38.67 -4.45 9.56
N MET A 85 37.51 -5.08 9.57
CA MET A 85 37.11 -6.05 10.58
C MET A 85 37.92 -7.36 10.45
N PHE A 86 38.16 -7.85 9.23
CA PHE A 86 38.91 -9.08 8.99
C PHE A 86 40.42 -8.92 9.13
N LYS A 87 40.96 -7.70 9.03
CA LYS A 87 42.39 -7.42 9.26
C LYS A 87 42.87 -7.91 10.63
N ASN A 88 42.01 -7.87 11.65
CA ASN A 88 42.32 -8.32 13.01
C ASN A 88 41.41 -9.49 13.40
N ASN A 89 41.65 -10.69 12.85
CA ASN A 89 40.82 -11.84 13.17
C ASN A 89 41.25 -12.54 14.47
N ALA A 90 40.64 -12.15 15.59
CA ALA A 90 40.87 -12.80 16.90
C ALA A 90 40.57 -14.32 16.91
N PHE A 91 39.79 -14.85 15.96
CA PHE A 91 39.47 -16.27 15.91
C PHE A 91 40.55 -17.15 15.24
N LYS A 92 41.49 -16.57 14.49
CA LYS A 92 42.61 -17.36 13.93
C LYS A 92 43.71 -17.65 14.95
N ASN A 93 43.74 -16.93 16.08
CA ASN A 93 44.85 -16.94 17.03
C ASN A 93 44.47 -17.55 18.40
N TYR A 94 43.55 -18.52 18.44
CA TYR A 94 43.17 -19.27 19.65
C TYR A 94 42.85 -18.43 20.91
N TYR A 95 42.35 -17.20 20.74
CA TYR A 95 41.94 -16.39 21.89
C TYR A 95 40.82 -17.09 22.67
N PRO A 96 40.88 -17.16 24.01
CA PRO A 96 39.82 -17.74 24.82
C PRO A 96 38.53 -16.92 24.66
N THR A 97 37.50 -17.55 24.09
CA THR A 97 36.18 -16.94 23.86
C THR A 97 35.09 -17.70 24.59
N THR A 98 34.19 -17.00 25.27
CA THR A 98 32.99 -17.58 25.87
C THR A 98 31.82 -17.58 24.87
N ALA A 99 30.80 -18.42 25.11
CA ALA A 99 29.63 -18.49 24.24
C ALA A 99 28.91 -17.14 24.15
N PHE A 100 28.79 -16.44 25.28
CA PHE A 100 28.24 -15.10 25.30
C PHE A 100 29.06 -14.09 24.49
N LYS A 101 30.41 -14.16 24.51
CA LYS A 101 31.26 -13.30 23.68
C LYS A 101 31.08 -13.57 22.19
N LEU A 102 30.86 -14.83 21.78
CA LEU A 102 30.53 -15.20 20.41
C LEU A 102 29.17 -14.65 19.99
N PHE A 103 28.14 -14.91 20.78
CA PHE A 103 26.80 -14.42 20.52
C PHE A 103 26.74 -12.89 20.45
N LYS A 104 27.43 -12.21 21.39
CA LYS A 104 27.54 -10.75 21.37
C LYS A 104 28.13 -10.23 20.05
N GLN A 105 29.09 -10.92 19.45
CA GLN A 105 29.62 -10.51 18.14
C GLN A 105 28.58 -10.67 17.03
N PHE A 106 27.84 -11.78 17.01
CA PHE A 106 26.74 -11.97 16.06
C PHE A 106 25.71 -10.84 16.16
N VAL A 107 25.28 -10.50 17.38
CA VAL A 107 24.33 -9.39 17.62
C VAL A 107 24.91 -8.06 17.12
N LEU A 108 26.20 -7.81 17.34
CA LEU A 108 26.85 -6.60 16.83
C LEU A 108 26.90 -6.56 15.30
N TYR A 109 27.12 -7.69 14.62
CA TYR A 109 27.05 -7.77 13.16
C TYR A 109 25.65 -7.42 12.66
N LEU A 110 24.63 -8.02 13.28
CA LEU A 110 23.23 -7.76 12.99
C LEU A 110 22.88 -6.27 13.13
N ILE A 111 23.26 -5.65 14.25
CA ILE A 111 23.02 -4.22 14.49
C ILE A 111 23.74 -3.35 13.44
N ILE A 112 25.01 -3.62 13.15
CA ILE A 112 25.77 -2.86 12.15
C ILE A 112 25.09 -2.93 10.78
N ILE A 113 24.72 -4.13 10.34
CA ILE A 113 24.10 -4.31 9.03
C ILE A 113 22.74 -3.63 8.98
N PHE A 114 21.91 -3.85 9.99
CA PHE A 114 20.58 -3.25 10.07
C PHE A 114 20.65 -1.71 9.97
N PHE A 115 21.50 -1.05 10.75
CA PHE A 115 21.71 0.40 10.66
C PHE A 115 22.36 0.84 9.34
N SER A 116 23.07 -0.05 8.64
CA SER A 116 23.71 0.29 7.37
C SER A 116 22.79 0.15 6.16
N ILE A 117 21.62 -0.47 6.29
CA ILE A 117 20.68 -0.70 5.18
C ILE A 117 19.34 0.03 5.34
N THR A 118 19.09 0.67 6.48
CA THR A 118 17.78 1.22 6.86
C THR A 118 17.62 2.73 6.61
N PHE A 119 18.46 3.31 5.74
CA PHE A 119 18.43 4.75 5.44
C PHE A 119 17.09 5.24 4.86
N TYR A 120 16.34 4.35 4.21
CA TYR A 120 14.96 4.58 3.73
C TYR A 120 14.03 5.12 4.83
N PHE A 121 14.14 4.62 6.06
CA PHE A 121 13.26 5.06 7.14
C PHE A 121 13.56 6.49 7.57
N SER A 122 14.85 6.88 7.64
CA SER A 122 15.23 8.26 7.92
C SER A 122 14.77 9.23 6.83
N TYR A 123 14.85 8.79 5.57
CA TYR A 123 14.31 9.56 4.45
C TYR A 123 12.81 9.81 4.58
N ASN A 124 12.00 8.77 4.83
CA ASN A 124 10.56 8.94 5.01
C ASN A 124 10.22 9.79 6.24
N PHE A 125 11.01 9.66 7.31
CA PHE A 125 10.87 10.51 8.49
C PHE A 125 11.08 11.99 8.14
N GLY A 126 12.09 12.31 7.33
CA GLY A 126 12.33 13.66 6.80
C GLY A 126 11.20 14.15 5.90
N LEU A 127 10.77 13.32 4.95
CA LEU A 127 9.68 13.62 4.03
C LEU A 127 8.38 13.99 4.76
N LYS A 128 7.97 13.13 5.70
CA LYS A 128 6.77 13.35 6.51
C LYS A 128 6.89 14.59 7.39
N THR A 129 8.06 14.81 8.00
CA THR A 129 8.35 16.01 8.80
C THR A 129 8.17 17.29 7.96
N TYR A 130 8.66 17.30 6.72
CA TYR A 130 8.46 18.44 5.83
C TYR A 130 6.97 18.67 5.52
N ILE A 131 6.23 17.63 5.14
CA ILE A 131 4.82 17.76 4.75
C ILE A 131 3.95 18.23 5.91
N VAL A 132 4.10 17.64 7.11
CA VAL A 132 3.34 18.02 8.30
C VAL A 132 3.58 19.49 8.67
N ASN A 133 4.82 19.96 8.58
CA ASN A 133 5.18 21.33 8.92
C ASN A 133 4.78 22.34 7.83
N LYS A 134 4.96 22.00 6.55
CA LYS A 134 4.69 22.91 5.42
C LYS A 134 3.20 23.02 5.11
N TYR A 135 2.45 21.95 5.32
CA TYR A 135 1.01 21.86 5.04
C TYR A 135 0.24 21.39 6.29
N PRO A 136 0.06 22.24 7.31
CA PRO A 136 -0.70 21.89 8.51
C PRO A 136 -2.15 21.48 8.22
N ASP A 137 -2.71 20.54 9.00
CA ASP A 137 -4.02 19.95 8.75
C ASP A 137 -5.17 20.95 8.76
N ASN A 138 -5.16 21.93 9.66
CA ASN A 138 -6.18 22.98 9.70
C ASN A 138 -6.22 23.80 8.40
N ILE A 139 -5.05 24.12 7.84
CA ILE A 139 -4.93 24.86 6.59
C ILE A 139 -5.40 23.97 5.44
N THR A 140 -4.87 22.75 5.31
CA THR A 140 -5.24 21.84 4.21
C THR A 140 -6.73 21.47 4.24
N LYS A 141 -7.34 21.33 5.43
CA LYS A 141 -8.79 21.13 5.59
C LYS A 141 -9.60 22.29 5.02
N ASN A 142 -9.24 23.53 5.33
CA ASN A 142 -9.91 24.71 4.78
C ASN A 142 -9.73 24.84 3.26
N GLU A 143 -8.56 24.47 2.74
CA GLU A 143 -8.29 24.45 1.30
C GLU A 143 -9.15 23.42 0.56
N ILE A 144 -9.29 22.22 1.13
CA ILE A 144 -10.18 21.17 0.61
C ILE A 144 -11.66 21.58 0.70
N LEU A 145 -12.09 22.23 1.78
CA LEU A 145 -13.45 22.77 1.88
C LEU A 145 -13.72 23.83 0.81
N THR A 146 -12.75 24.72 0.57
CA THR A 146 -12.81 25.71 -0.51
C THR A 146 -12.90 25.03 -1.88
N ALA A 147 -12.07 24.02 -2.11
CA ALA A 147 -12.08 23.22 -3.34
C ALA A 147 -13.40 22.49 -3.57
N ASN A 148 -13.94 21.84 -2.55
CA ASN A 148 -15.24 21.18 -2.62
C ASN A 148 -16.36 22.17 -2.96
N LYS A 149 -16.40 23.33 -2.29
CA LYS A 149 -17.41 24.38 -2.54
C LYS A 149 -17.32 24.96 -3.95
N ALA A 150 -16.11 25.23 -4.45
CA ALA A 150 -15.92 25.80 -5.78
C ALA A 150 -16.07 24.77 -6.90
N SER A 151 -15.97 23.46 -6.60
CA SER A 151 -15.95 22.40 -7.62
C SER A 151 -17.22 22.30 -8.46
N VAL A 152 -18.36 22.78 -7.93
CA VAL A 152 -19.60 22.96 -8.70
C VAL A 152 -19.38 23.81 -9.95
N PHE A 153 -18.48 24.79 -9.93
CA PHE A 153 -18.22 25.70 -11.05
C PHE A 153 -17.11 25.25 -12.00
N LEU A 154 -16.48 24.09 -11.78
CA LEU A 154 -15.41 23.60 -12.66
C LEU A 154 -15.91 23.17 -14.04
N SER A 155 -17.17 22.77 -14.16
CA SER A 155 -17.86 22.49 -15.43
C SER A 155 -17.09 21.60 -16.43
N HIS A 156 -16.31 20.62 -15.95
CA HIS A 156 -15.51 19.75 -16.82
C HIS A 156 -16.30 18.79 -17.72
N SER A 157 -17.50 18.40 -17.30
CA SER A 157 -18.36 17.50 -18.06
C SER A 157 -19.82 17.82 -17.79
N LEU A 158 -20.59 17.95 -18.86
CA LEU A 158 -22.00 18.27 -18.80
C LEU A 158 -22.82 17.20 -18.06
N LYS A 159 -22.39 15.94 -18.10
CA LYS A 159 -23.02 14.80 -17.39
C LYS A 159 -23.04 14.97 -15.87
N ASN A 160 -22.19 15.83 -15.30
CA ASN A 160 -22.21 16.09 -13.85
C ASN A 160 -23.27 17.11 -13.44
N TYR A 161 -23.98 17.69 -14.41
CA TYR A 161 -24.97 18.75 -14.22
C TYR A 161 -26.36 18.35 -14.74
N THR A 162 -26.53 17.12 -15.20
CA THR A 162 -27.82 16.59 -15.66
C THR A 162 -28.73 16.23 -14.49
N VAL A 163 -30.03 16.15 -14.74
CA VAL A 163 -31.06 15.98 -13.71
C VAL A 163 -30.95 14.67 -12.93
N ASP A 164 -30.34 13.63 -13.49
CA ASP A 164 -30.05 12.35 -12.80
C ASP A 164 -29.04 12.49 -11.65
N ARG A 165 -28.43 13.67 -11.49
CA ARG A 165 -27.49 13.99 -10.41
C ARG A 165 -28.15 14.65 -9.20
N LEU A 166 -29.43 15.00 -9.30
CA LEU A 166 -30.21 15.53 -8.18
C LEU A 166 -30.47 14.44 -7.13
N VAL A 167 -30.15 14.79 -5.89
CA VAL A 167 -30.42 14.03 -4.66
C VAL A 167 -30.96 14.95 -3.56
N TYR A 168 -31.18 16.23 -3.86
CA TYR A 168 -31.69 17.29 -3.00
C TYR A 168 -32.28 18.40 -3.90
N PRO A 169 -33.34 19.12 -3.49
CA PRO A 169 -34.19 18.88 -2.32
C PRO A 169 -35.21 17.77 -2.55
N LYS A 170 -36.15 17.59 -1.62
CA LYS A 170 -37.33 16.73 -1.84
C LYS A 170 -38.06 17.15 -3.13
N PRO A 171 -38.53 16.19 -3.96
CA PRO A 171 -38.56 14.75 -3.72
C PRO A 171 -37.30 13.97 -4.16
N PHE A 172 -36.30 14.62 -4.76
CA PHE A 172 -35.14 13.95 -5.40
C PHE A 172 -34.26 13.15 -4.43
N ASP A 173 -34.32 13.43 -3.14
CA ASP A 173 -33.61 12.70 -2.07
C ASP A 173 -34.07 11.26 -1.86
N SER A 174 -35.25 10.90 -2.39
CA SER A 174 -35.89 9.60 -2.22
C SER A 174 -36.13 8.85 -3.53
N LEU A 175 -35.86 9.48 -4.67
CA LEU A 175 -36.19 8.94 -5.99
C LEU A 175 -35.00 8.27 -6.67
N HIS A 176 -35.31 7.27 -7.50
CA HIS A 176 -34.36 6.70 -8.45
C HIS A 176 -34.57 7.31 -9.83
N CYS A 177 -33.54 7.92 -10.40
CA CYS A 177 -33.55 8.31 -11.81
C CYS A 177 -33.04 7.17 -12.69
N GLU A 178 -33.91 6.64 -13.56
CA GLU A 178 -33.54 5.75 -14.66
C GLU A 178 -33.02 6.59 -15.83
N THR A 179 -31.95 6.11 -16.47
CA THR A 179 -31.28 6.80 -17.58
C THR A 179 -31.05 5.88 -18.78
N GLU A 180 -31.27 4.58 -18.63
CA GLU A 180 -31.12 3.61 -19.70
C GLU A 180 -32.38 3.60 -20.57
N TYR A 181 -32.24 3.95 -21.84
CA TYR A 181 -33.36 4.10 -22.77
C TYR A 181 -34.29 2.87 -22.82
N SER A 182 -33.71 1.66 -22.83
CA SER A 182 -34.42 0.38 -22.87
C SER A 182 -35.31 0.13 -21.64
N LYS A 183 -35.11 0.88 -20.55
CA LYS A 183 -35.78 0.71 -19.26
C LYS A 183 -36.73 1.86 -18.91
N ILE A 184 -36.87 2.83 -19.82
CA ILE A 184 -37.77 3.99 -19.67
C ILE A 184 -39.11 3.67 -20.34
N ASP A 185 -40.17 3.89 -19.58
CA ASP A 185 -41.56 3.76 -20.04
C ASP A 185 -41.97 5.09 -20.71
N LEU A 186 -42.01 5.10 -22.05
CA LEU A 186 -42.25 6.31 -22.84
C LEU A 186 -43.70 6.79 -22.79
N ASP A 187 -44.63 5.96 -22.29
CA ASP A 187 -46.03 6.32 -22.12
C ASP A 187 -46.28 7.04 -20.78
N LYS A 188 -45.27 7.12 -19.91
CA LYS A 188 -45.30 7.82 -18.62
C LYS A 188 -44.46 9.09 -18.65
N PRO A 189 -44.63 10.01 -17.68
CA PRO A 189 -43.81 11.20 -17.60
C PRO A 189 -42.30 10.88 -17.59
N TYR A 190 -41.56 11.55 -18.46
CA TYR A 190 -40.09 11.51 -18.51
C TYR A 190 -39.59 12.89 -18.96
N LEU A 191 -38.34 13.20 -18.64
CA LEU A 191 -37.65 14.39 -19.13
C LEU A 191 -36.74 13.99 -20.29
N ASP A 192 -36.61 14.87 -21.28
CA ASP A 192 -35.68 14.70 -22.38
C ASP A 192 -34.73 15.90 -22.44
N PHE A 193 -33.44 15.62 -22.57
CA PHE A 193 -32.45 16.61 -22.94
C PHE A 193 -31.52 16.03 -24.01
N LEU A 194 -31.70 16.48 -25.25
CA LEU A 194 -30.87 16.10 -26.40
C LEU A 194 -30.78 14.58 -26.58
N GLY A 195 -31.93 13.90 -26.50
CA GLY A 195 -32.05 12.46 -26.66
C GLY A 195 -31.66 11.64 -25.44
N LYS A 196 -31.18 12.28 -24.35
CA LYS A 196 -31.05 11.64 -23.04
C LYS A 196 -32.36 11.77 -22.29
N LYS A 197 -32.96 10.61 -22.00
CA LYS A 197 -34.21 10.51 -21.27
C LYS A 197 -33.96 10.20 -19.80
N TYR A 198 -34.76 10.81 -18.94
CA TYR A 198 -34.68 10.70 -17.49
C TYR A 198 -36.05 10.40 -16.93
N GLN A 199 -36.20 9.29 -16.21
CA GLN A 199 -37.47 8.93 -15.60
C GLN A 199 -37.28 8.63 -14.11
N PHE A 200 -38.03 9.32 -13.26
CA PHE A 200 -37.90 9.22 -11.82
C PHE A 200 -38.91 8.23 -11.25
N TYR A 201 -38.46 7.40 -10.32
CA TYR A 201 -39.26 6.36 -9.69
C TYR A 201 -39.22 6.47 -8.17
N ASN A 202 -40.38 6.26 -7.54
CA ASN A 202 -40.43 5.82 -6.16
C ASN A 202 -39.78 4.44 -6.04
N LEU A 203 -39.21 4.19 -4.86
CA LEU A 203 -38.57 2.91 -4.55
C LEU A 203 -39.43 2.11 -3.57
N ARG A 204 -39.65 0.84 -3.88
CA ARG A 204 -40.17 -0.16 -2.96
C ARG A 204 -39.01 -0.99 -2.42
N PHE A 205 -38.90 -1.06 -1.11
CA PHE A 205 -37.84 -1.80 -0.43
C PHE A 205 -38.35 -3.17 0.04
N VAL A 206 -37.57 -4.21 -0.22
CA VAL A 206 -37.83 -5.59 0.21
C VAL A 206 -36.62 -6.06 1.01
N SER A 207 -36.86 -6.59 2.21
CA SER A 207 -35.80 -7.07 3.10
C SER A 207 -35.78 -8.60 3.12
N TYR A 208 -34.59 -9.19 3.05
CA TYR A 208 -34.36 -10.63 3.22
C TYR A 208 -33.42 -10.84 4.40
N TYR A 209 -33.76 -11.76 5.29
CA TYR A 209 -32.86 -12.16 6.36
C TYR A 209 -31.86 -13.21 5.85
N ASP A 210 -30.62 -13.15 6.33
CA ASP A 210 -29.58 -14.08 5.88
C ASP A 210 -29.89 -15.55 6.24
N SER A 211 -30.73 -15.77 7.25
CA SER A 211 -31.26 -17.09 7.62
C SER A 211 -32.18 -17.70 6.56
N ASP A 212 -32.80 -16.87 5.71
CA ASP A 212 -33.87 -17.27 4.81
C ASP A 212 -33.35 -17.65 3.40
N LYS A 213 -32.02 -17.78 3.24
CA LYS A 213 -31.26 -17.90 1.97
C LYS A 213 -32.10 -18.33 0.74
N PRO A 214 -32.42 -17.39 -0.17
CA PRO A 214 -32.19 -17.59 -1.58
C PRO A 214 -30.89 -16.85 -1.93
N ILE A 215 -29.86 -17.64 -2.24
CA ILE A 215 -28.59 -17.27 -2.87
C ILE A 215 -28.63 -15.86 -3.49
N HIS A 216 -27.77 -14.92 -3.06
CA HIS A 216 -27.64 -13.56 -3.60
C HIS A 216 -27.61 -13.48 -5.14
N TYR A 217 -27.25 -14.58 -5.82
CA TYR A 217 -27.24 -14.72 -7.28
C TYR A 217 -28.64 -14.79 -7.96
N ASN A 218 -29.73 -15.01 -7.22
CA ASN A 218 -31.08 -15.18 -7.80
C ASN A 218 -31.99 -13.94 -7.72
N VAL A 219 -31.62 -12.93 -6.94
CA VAL A 219 -32.41 -11.69 -6.85
C VAL A 219 -32.12 -10.83 -8.07
N LYS A 220 -33.11 -10.64 -8.95
CA LYS A 220 -32.99 -9.86 -10.19
C LYS A 220 -33.92 -8.65 -10.17
N GLY A 221 -33.60 -7.63 -10.98
CA GLY A 221 -34.49 -6.49 -11.25
C GLY A 221 -34.52 -5.39 -10.17
N TYR A 222 -33.69 -5.49 -9.12
CA TYR A 222 -33.47 -4.39 -8.19
C TYR A 222 -32.60 -3.30 -8.83
N VAL A 223 -32.73 -2.06 -8.36
CA VAL A 223 -31.92 -0.91 -8.81
C VAL A 223 -30.84 -0.50 -7.81
N TYR A 224 -31.00 -0.93 -6.55
CA TYR A 224 -30.07 -0.71 -5.47
C TYR A 224 -30.23 -1.85 -4.44
N TYR A 225 -29.14 -2.23 -3.79
CA TYR A 225 -29.20 -3.13 -2.64
C TYR A 225 -28.25 -2.63 -1.54
N LYS A 226 -28.61 -2.90 -0.29
CA LYS A 226 -27.76 -2.63 0.86
C LYS A 226 -27.82 -3.81 1.82
N HIS A 227 -26.66 -4.26 2.27
CA HIS A 227 -26.55 -5.23 3.35
C HIS A 227 -26.33 -4.48 4.67
N LYS A 228 -27.07 -4.88 5.72
CA LYS A 228 -26.92 -4.32 7.06
C LYS A 228 -27.14 -5.43 8.08
N ASP A 229 -26.13 -5.68 8.89
CA ASP A 229 -26.11 -6.69 9.95
C ASP A 229 -26.44 -8.09 9.38
N THR A 230 -27.65 -8.60 9.60
CA THR A 230 -28.10 -9.91 9.08
C THR A 230 -29.23 -9.79 8.03
N THR A 231 -29.37 -8.61 7.43
CA THR A 231 -30.49 -8.27 6.53
C THR A 231 -29.99 -7.62 5.25
N SER A 232 -30.45 -8.16 4.13
CA SER A 232 -30.22 -7.62 2.79
C SER A 232 -31.47 -6.90 2.29
N ILE A 233 -31.37 -5.58 2.09
CA ILE A 233 -32.45 -4.71 1.63
C ILE A 233 -32.27 -4.43 0.15
N TYR A 234 -33.24 -4.82 -0.68
CA TYR A 234 -33.26 -4.57 -2.11
C TYR A 234 -34.32 -3.52 -2.46
N ALA A 235 -33.95 -2.54 -3.27
CA ALA A 235 -34.85 -1.49 -3.75
C ALA A 235 -35.26 -1.77 -5.20
N TYR A 236 -36.57 -1.70 -5.46
CA TYR A 236 -37.17 -1.90 -6.77
C TYR A 236 -37.89 -0.64 -7.22
N LYS A 237 -37.91 -0.39 -8.53
CA LYS A 237 -38.75 0.65 -9.13
C LYS A 237 -40.22 0.32 -8.84
N ASP A 238 -40.95 1.27 -8.26
CA ASP A 238 -42.35 1.12 -7.88
C ASP A 238 -43.29 1.87 -8.83
N SER A 239 -43.31 3.20 -8.72
CA SER A 239 -44.18 4.09 -9.48
C SER A 239 -43.39 5.25 -10.09
N VAL A 240 -43.74 5.66 -11.32
CA VAL A 240 -43.13 6.84 -11.98
C VAL A 240 -43.64 8.10 -11.32
N VAL A 241 -42.73 9.03 -11.04
CA VAL A 241 -43.01 10.33 -10.44
C VAL A 241 -42.73 11.43 -11.46
N ASP A 242 -43.72 12.26 -11.74
CA ASP A 242 -43.51 13.47 -12.52
C ASP A 242 -42.83 14.54 -11.66
N VAL A 243 -41.56 14.79 -11.95
CA VAL A 243 -40.74 15.77 -11.24
C VAL A 243 -40.72 17.15 -11.92
N SER A 244 -41.46 17.33 -13.03
CA SER A 244 -41.39 18.54 -13.85
C SER A 244 -41.74 19.81 -13.06
N ALA A 245 -42.68 19.72 -12.11
CA ALA A 245 -43.06 20.84 -11.24
C ALA A 245 -41.96 21.25 -10.23
N TYR A 246 -41.00 20.38 -9.96
CA TYR A 246 -39.90 20.62 -9.00
C TYR A 246 -38.62 21.09 -9.68
N LEU A 247 -38.56 21.08 -11.01
CA LEU A 247 -37.39 21.48 -11.78
C LEU A 247 -37.53 22.91 -12.29
N LYS A 248 -36.46 23.70 -12.12
CA LYS A 248 -36.34 25.00 -12.80
C LYS A 248 -36.13 24.82 -14.31
N SER A 249 -35.43 23.76 -14.72
CA SER A 249 -35.17 23.40 -16.12
C SER A 249 -34.75 21.93 -16.22
N ALA A 250 -35.05 21.27 -17.34
CA ALA A 250 -34.49 19.96 -17.70
C ALA A 250 -33.05 20.06 -18.23
N ASN A 251 -32.60 21.28 -18.58
CA ASN A 251 -31.25 21.51 -19.08
C ASN A 251 -30.21 21.34 -17.96
N PRO A 252 -28.96 20.97 -18.30
CA PRO A 252 -27.89 20.85 -17.34
C PRO A 252 -27.66 22.13 -16.52
N ASN A 253 -27.54 21.98 -15.21
CA ASN A 253 -27.63 23.08 -14.26
C ASN A 253 -26.67 22.91 -13.06
N TYR A 254 -26.12 24.02 -12.55
CA TYR A 254 -25.27 24.00 -11.36
C TYR A 254 -25.99 23.50 -10.10
N TYR A 255 -27.33 23.65 -9.99
CA TYR A 255 -28.12 23.05 -8.91
C TYR A 255 -28.02 21.51 -8.90
N ASN A 256 -27.81 20.88 -10.05
CA ASN A 256 -27.80 19.43 -10.17
C ASN A 256 -26.47 18.81 -9.73
N TYR A 257 -25.43 19.60 -9.47
CA TYR A 257 -24.12 19.08 -9.12
C TYR A 257 -24.07 18.51 -7.69
N SER A 258 -23.68 17.24 -7.56
CA SER A 258 -23.61 16.52 -6.28
C SER A 258 -22.28 15.77 -6.06
N LYS A 259 -21.29 15.99 -6.94
CA LYS A 259 -19.99 15.31 -6.85
C LYS A 259 -19.13 15.92 -5.74
N ILE A 260 -18.49 15.05 -4.95
CA ILE A 260 -17.47 15.45 -3.98
C ILE A 260 -16.14 15.60 -4.72
N PHE A 261 -15.44 16.73 -4.52
CA PHE A 261 -14.17 16.99 -5.18
C PHE A 261 -13.03 16.17 -4.57
N TYR A 262 -12.94 16.18 -3.22
CA TYR A 262 -11.98 15.43 -2.43
C TYR A 262 -12.50 15.23 -0.99
N SER A 263 -12.21 14.09 -0.36
CA SER A 263 -12.61 13.74 1.02
C SER A 263 -11.42 13.20 1.83
N TYR A 264 -11.37 13.55 3.12
CA TYR A 264 -10.25 13.26 4.03
C TYR A 264 -10.15 11.83 4.58
N ASP A 265 -11.15 10.98 4.35
CA ASP A 265 -11.21 9.67 5.00
C ASP A 265 -11.24 8.52 3.99
N LYS A 266 -10.28 7.61 4.19
CA LYS A 266 -10.35 6.21 3.75
C LYS A 266 -11.25 5.36 4.68
N ASP A 267 -11.65 5.88 5.85
CA ASP A 267 -12.44 5.16 6.86
C ASP A 267 -13.97 5.33 6.74
N ASP A 268 -14.46 5.90 5.65
CA ASP A 268 -15.91 6.05 5.44
C ASP A 268 -16.32 5.79 3.98
N VAL A 269 -15.50 4.95 3.33
CA VAL A 269 -15.74 4.33 2.03
C VAL A 269 -15.03 2.98 2.04
N ASP A 270 -15.79 1.90 2.15
CA ASP A 270 -15.42 0.60 1.58
C ASP A 270 -15.01 0.82 0.12
N TYR A 271 -13.72 1.01 -0.14
CA TYR A 271 -13.12 0.90 -1.46
C TYR A 271 -11.64 0.48 -1.34
N LEU A 272 -11.41 -0.59 -0.59
CA LEU A 272 -10.58 -1.67 -1.12
C LEU A 272 -11.38 -2.28 -2.29
N TYR A 273 -10.76 -2.41 -3.47
CA TYR A 273 -11.34 -2.85 -4.75
C TYR A 273 -12.08 -1.79 -5.58
N SER A 274 -11.33 -0.97 -6.31
CA SER A 274 -11.54 -0.82 -7.75
C SER A 274 -10.48 0.11 -8.33
N ARG A 275 -9.38 -0.48 -8.80
CA ARG A 275 -8.43 0.23 -9.67
C ARG A 275 -8.90 0.22 -11.13
N TYR A 276 -9.99 -0.47 -11.49
CA TYR A 276 -10.38 -0.66 -12.90
C TYR A 276 -11.87 -0.88 -13.22
N GLU A 277 -12.81 -0.82 -12.28
CA GLU A 277 -14.24 -0.92 -12.58
C GLU A 277 -15.01 0.33 -12.17
N TYR A 278 -15.35 1.14 -13.18
CA TYR A 278 -16.38 2.16 -13.08
C TYR A 278 -17.73 1.45 -12.86
N ASN A 279 -18.20 1.34 -11.62
CA ASN A 279 -19.56 0.89 -11.35
C ASN A 279 -20.50 2.12 -11.29
N PRO A 280 -21.35 2.36 -12.30
CA PRO A 280 -22.21 3.53 -12.36
C PRO A 280 -23.24 3.60 -11.22
N LEU A 281 -23.48 2.48 -10.54
CA LEU A 281 -24.44 2.34 -9.45
C LEU A 281 -23.86 2.83 -8.12
N ASP A 282 -22.55 2.67 -7.90
CA ASP A 282 -21.91 3.09 -6.65
C ASP A 282 -21.71 4.61 -6.57
N ASP A 283 -21.40 5.24 -7.71
CA ASP A 283 -21.47 6.71 -7.82
C ASP A 283 -22.89 7.22 -7.57
N ARG A 284 -23.96 6.46 -7.87
CA ARG A 284 -25.32 6.98 -7.66
C ARG A 284 -25.81 6.78 -6.22
N TYR A 285 -25.46 5.67 -5.55
CA TYR A 285 -26.05 5.29 -4.25
C TYR A 285 -25.07 4.99 -3.11
N GLY A 286 -23.76 4.89 -3.35
CA GLY A 286 -22.77 4.50 -2.34
C GLY A 286 -22.59 5.47 -1.17
N ASN A 287 -23.10 6.72 -1.28
CA ASN A 287 -22.95 7.76 -0.25
C ASN A 287 -23.99 8.90 -0.40
N VAL A 288 -25.28 8.56 -0.54
CA VAL A 288 -26.37 9.53 -0.81
C VAL A 288 -26.39 10.70 0.19
N SER A 289 -26.17 10.44 1.49
CA SER A 289 -26.16 11.46 2.54
C SER A 289 -25.08 12.54 2.34
N LYS A 290 -23.86 12.14 1.93
CA LYS A 290 -22.76 13.09 1.67
C LYS A 290 -23.04 13.92 0.41
N LYS A 291 -23.59 13.30 -0.63
CA LYS A 291 -24.01 13.99 -1.86
C LYS A 291 -25.12 15.00 -1.60
N GLN A 292 -26.08 14.65 -0.75
CA GLN A 292 -27.14 15.56 -0.28
C GLN A 292 -26.57 16.77 0.44
N LEU A 293 -25.59 16.59 1.33
CA LEU A 293 -24.95 17.69 2.04
C LEU A 293 -24.22 18.65 1.08
N VAL A 294 -23.48 18.12 0.10
CA VAL A 294 -22.82 18.92 -0.94
C VAL A 294 -23.86 19.69 -1.76
N GLN A 295 -24.88 19.00 -2.27
CA GLN A 295 -25.89 19.62 -3.11
C GLN A 295 -26.73 20.65 -2.35
N LYS A 296 -27.06 20.40 -1.07
CA LYS A 296 -27.67 21.41 -0.19
C LYS A 296 -26.81 22.67 -0.10
N GLY A 297 -25.50 22.52 0.14
CA GLY A 297 -24.57 23.66 0.15
C GLY A 297 -24.54 24.43 -1.17
N ASN A 298 -24.60 23.72 -2.30
CA ASN A 298 -24.70 24.33 -3.63
C ASN A 298 -26.02 25.10 -3.81
N PHE A 299 -27.14 24.50 -3.42
CA PHE A 299 -28.45 25.17 -3.44
C PHE A 299 -28.45 26.43 -2.58
N ASP A 300 -27.92 26.37 -1.36
CA ASP A 300 -27.84 27.51 -0.46
C ASP A 300 -26.99 28.65 -1.08
N LEU A 301 -25.85 28.33 -1.69
CA LEU A 301 -24.98 29.28 -2.39
C LEU A 301 -25.68 29.92 -3.59
N LEU A 302 -26.29 29.12 -4.46
CA LEU A 302 -26.93 29.59 -5.69
C LEU A 302 -28.24 30.36 -5.41
N ASN A 303 -28.98 29.99 -4.37
CA ASN A 303 -30.21 30.68 -3.97
C ASN A 303 -29.94 32.05 -3.34
N ARG A 304 -28.83 32.20 -2.59
CA ARG A 304 -28.38 33.53 -2.13
C ARG A 304 -28.08 34.46 -3.30
N ASN A 305 -27.65 33.90 -4.45
CA ASN A 305 -27.41 34.61 -5.69
C ASN A 305 -26.52 35.87 -5.50
N ASN A 306 -25.53 35.76 -4.60
CA ASN A 306 -24.64 36.86 -4.27
C ASN A 306 -23.41 36.82 -5.20
N PRO A 307 -23.24 37.80 -6.10
CA PRO A 307 -22.12 37.81 -7.06
C PRO A 307 -20.77 37.92 -6.36
N ASP A 308 -20.65 38.71 -5.30
CA ASP A 308 -19.40 38.92 -4.57
C ASP A 308 -18.97 37.64 -3.84
N GLU A 309 -19.93 36.92 -3.25
CA GLU A 309 -19.67 35.65 -2.57
C GLU A 309 -19.12 34.59 -3.55
N ILE A 310 -19.76 34.44 -4.71
CA ILE A 310 -19.31 33.49 -5.74
C ILE A 310 -17.94 33.92 -6.26
N LYS A 311 -17.74 35.20 -6.59
CA LYS A 311 -16.46 35.72 -7.09
C LYS A 311 -15.33 35.51 -6.08
N GLN A 312 -15.59 35.74 -4.79
CA GLN A 312 -14.64 35.48 -3.72
C GLN A 312 -14.29 33.99 -3.62
N LEU A 313 -15.28 33.10 -3.71
CA LEU A 313 -15.06 31.65 -3.69
C LEU A 313 -14.16 31.19 -4.85
N LEU A 314 -14.44 31.66 -6.07
CA LEU A 314 -13.61 31.35 -7.25
C LEU A 314 -12.18 31.86 -7.08
N ASN A 315 -12.02 33.09 -6.58
CA ASN A 315 -10.70 33.65 -6.31
C ASN A 315 -9.93 32.82 -5.25
N SER A 316 -10.58 32.46 -4.14
CA SER A 316 -9.97 31.63 -3.10
C SER A 316 -9.54 30.27 -3.66
N PHE A 317 -10.34 29.66 -4.53
CA PHE A 317 -9.97 28.41 -5.22
C PHE A 317 -8.72 28.57 -6.10
N LEU A 318 -8.64 29.64 -6.90
CA LEU A 318 -7.48 29.90 -7.75
C LEU A 318 -6.23 30.21 -6.90
N GLN A 319 -6.37 30.85 -5.74
CA GLN A 319 -5.27 31.07 -4.80
C GLN A 319 -4.73 29.75 -4.22
N VAL A 320 -5.61 28.84 -3.81
CA VAL A 320 -5.23 27.48 -3.38
C VAL A 320 -4.49 26.76 -4.52
N SER A 321 -5.02 26.82 -5.73
CA SER A 321 -4.43 26.19 -6.90
C SER A 321 -3.05 26.76 -7.24
N LYS A 322 -2.88 28.09 -7.11
CA LYS A 322 -1.59 28.78 -7.30
C LYS A 322 -0.55 28.36 -6.27
N LYS A 323 -0.94 28.15 -5.01
CA LYS A 323 -0.04 27.63 -3.94
C LYS A 323 0.60 26.31 -4.35
N TYR A 324 -0.17 25.44 -5.00
CA TYR A 324 0.30 24.13 -5.47
C TYR A 324 0.82 24.12 -6.92
N ARG A 325 0.90 25.29 -7.57
CA ARG A 325 1.34 25.45 -8.97
C ARG A 325 0.51 24.62 -9.96
N ILE A 326 -0.79 24.50 -9.71
CA ILE A 326 -1.70 23.82 -10.63
C ILE A 326 -1.83 24.62 -11.92
N LYS A 327 -1.70 23.95 -13.05
CA LYS A 327 -1.80 24.59 -14.37
C LYS A 327 -3.25 25.01 -14.65
N THR A 328 -3.41 26.25 -15.09
CA THR A 328 -4.70 26.80 -15.52
C THR A 328 -4.50 28.08 -16.33
N ASN A 329 -5.44 28.39 -17.22
CA ASN A 329 -5.58 29.70 -17.85
C ASN A 329 -6.87 30.44 -17.42
N LEU A 330 -7.48 29.98 -16.32
CA LEU A 330 -8.58 30.66 -15.65
C LEU A 330 -8.07 31.85 -14.85
N ASP A 331 -8.85 32.91 -14.89
CA ASP A 331 -8.77 34.03 -13.97
C ASP A 331 -10.16 34.22 -13.35
N THR A 332 -10.23 34.90 -12.22
CA THR A 332 -11.47 35.03 -11.44
C THR A 332 -12.60 35.65 -12.26
N ASP A 333 -12.31 36.69 -13.04
CA ASP A 333 -13.34 37.42 -13.80
C ASP A 333 -13.85 36.60 -14.99
N SER A 334 -12.96 35.99 -15.77
CA SER A 334 -13.37 35.13 -16.89
C SER A 334 -14.10 33.89 -16.40
N TRP A 335 -13.67 33.29 -15.28
CA TRP A 335 -14.36 32.14 -14.71
C TRP A 335 -15.74 32.54 -14.17
N PHE A 336 -15.84 33.65 -13.44
CA PHE A 336 -17.11 34.18 -12.95
C PHE A 336 -18.10 34.43 -14.10
N ASN A 337 -17.68 35.10 -15.17
CA ASN A 337 -18.54 35.40 -16.32
C ASN A 337 -19.05 34.14 -17.04
N MET A 338 -18.32 33.01 -16.97
CA MET A 338 -18.76 31.74 -17.56
C MET A 338 -19.81 31.02 -16.71
N VAL A 339 -19.82 31.24 -15.39
CA VAL A 339 -20.63 30.43 -14.46
C VAL A 339 -21.75 31.21 -13.79
N TYR A 340 -21.60 32.53 -13.63
CA TYR A 340 -22.60 33.38 -13.02
C TYR A 340 -23.72 33.69 -14.01
N ASN A 341 -24.79 32.90 -13.90
CA ASN A 341 -26.02 33.09 -14.65
C ASN A 341 -27.18 33.18 -13.64
N PRO A 342 -27.45 34.38 -13.08
CA PRO A 342 -28.45 34.54 -12.01
C PRO A 342 -29.85 34.09 -12.44
N THR A 343 -30.11 34.09 -13.75
CA THR A 343 -31.30 33.49 -14.36
C THR A 343 -31.13 31.98 -14.45
N GLY A 344 -31.37 31.30 -13.34
CA GLY A 344 -31.54 29.85 -13.29
C GLY A 344 -30.26 29.01 -13.23
N PHE A 345 -29.06 29.58 -13.39
CA PHE A 345 -27.77 28.87 -13.28
C PHE A 345 -27.59 27.66 -14.22
N GLU A 346 -28.17 27.74 -15.42
CA GLU A 346 -27.90 26.78 -16.50
C GLU A 346 -26.41 26.80 -16.91
N VAL A 347 -25.85 25.62 -17.18
CA VAL A 347 -24.45 25.47 -17.61
C VAL A 347 -24.31 25.85 -19.08
N LYS A 348 -23.78 27.05 -19.34
CA LYS A 348 -23.57 27.59 -20.70
C LYS A 348 -22.14 27.42 -21.22
N HIS A 349 -21.19 27.11 -20.35
CA HIS A 349 -19.77 27.01 -20.67
C HIS A 349 -19.13 25.84 -19.91
N LEU A 350 -18.32 25.06 -20.62
CA LEU A 350 -17.49 24.00 -20.04
C LEU A 350 -16.01 24.37 -20.08
N ILE A 351 -15.26 23.87 -19.11
CA ILE A 351 -13.83 24.13 -18.92
C ILE A 351 -13.08 22.81 -19.06
N ASN A 352 -11.98 22.80 -19.81
CA ASN A 352 -11.17 21.59 -19.97
C ASN A 352 -10.47 21.21 -18.66
N ASN A 353 -10.30 19.91 -18.41
CA ASN A 353 -9.58 19.41 -17.23
C ASN A 353 -8.04 19.37 -17.42
N ARG A 354 -7.53 19.85 -18.56
CA ARG A 354 -6.10 19.80 -18.88
C ARG A 354 -5.74 20.83 -19.94
N ASP A 355 -4.45 21.17 -19.99
CA ASP A 355 -3.84 22.03 -21.01
C ASP A 355 -3.66 21.27 -22.35
N TYR A 356 -4.77 20.80 -22.90
CA TYR A 356 -4.79 20.18 -24.21
C TYR A 356 -6.05 20.63 -24.92
N PRO A 357 -5.96 21.13 -26.17
CA PRO A 357 -7.16 21.38 -26.95
C PRO A 357 -7.93 20.07 -27.00
N TYR A 358 -9.20 20.07 -26.58
CA TYR A 358 -10.08 18.93 -26.75
C TYR A 358 -9.99 18.48 -28.21
N LYS A 359 -9.25 17.39 -28.45
CA LYS A 359 -9.21 16.77 -29.78
C LYS A 359 -10.63 16.25 -29.98
N LYS A 360 -11.39 16.89 -30.87
CA LYS A 360 -12.61 16.30 -31.43
C LYS A 360 -12.27 14.84 -31.70
N SER A 361 -12.98 13.91 -31.08
CA SER A 361 -12.77 12.50 -31.37
C SER A 361 -12.86 12.37 -32.89
N TYR A 362 -11.84 11.80 -33.54
CA TYR A 362 -11.87 11.43 -34.96
C TYR A 362 -12.88 10.28 -35.23
N ARG A 363 -13.99 10.22 -34.47
CA ARG A 363 -15.16 9.46 -34.86
C ARG A 363 -15.78 10.24 -36.01
N SER A 364 -16.02 9.56 -37.13
CA SER A 364 -16.82 10.12 -38.22
C SER A 364 -18.10 10.71 -37.65
N ASN A 365 -18.59 11.82 -38.21
CA ASN A 365 -19.79 12.53 -37.74
C ASN A 365 -21.07 11.66 -37.70
N LEU A 366 -21.01 10.41 -38.14
CA LEU A 366 -22.15 9.49 -38.31
C LEU A 366 -22.63 8.87 -36.98
N ASP A 367 -21.82 8.84 -35.92
CA ASP A 367 -22.14 8.12 -34.66
C ASP A 367 -22.19 9.00 -33.40
N ARG A 368 -22.27 10.33 -33.53
CA ARG A 368 -22.27 11.25 -32.38
C ARG A 368 -23.69 11.61 -31.93
N SER A 369 -23.96 11.53 -30.63
CA SER A 369 -25.25 11.96 -30.05
C SER A 369 -25.38 13.49 -30.01
N ASP A 370 -26.61 14.01 -30.05
CA ASP A 370 -26.90 15.45 -29.91
C ASP A 370 -26.33 16.02 -28.61
N PHE A 371 -26.33 15.22 -27.53
CA PHE A 371 -25.68 15.56 -26.28
C PHE A 371 -24.18 15.83 -26.43
N GLU A 372 -23.46 14.99 -27.17
CA GLU A 372 -22.02 15.15 -27.41
C GLU A 372 -21.73 16.35 -28.32
N ILE A 373 -22.58 16.59 -29.32
CA ILE A 373 -22.48 17.76 -30.21
C ILE A 373 -22.67 19.05 -29.41
N TYR A 374 -23.69 19.09 -28.54
CA TYR A 374 -23.94 20.24 -27.68
C TYR A 374 -22.81 20.47 -26.69
N GLN A 375 -22.29 19.41 -26.05
CA GLN A 375 -21.15 19.50 -25.13
C GLN A 375 -19.92 20.13 -25.81
N ASP A 376 -19.59 19.70 -27.03
CA ASP A 376 -18.49 20.28 -27.81
C ASP A 376 -18.74 21.76 -28.13
N LYS A 377 -19.99 22.15 -28.40
CA LYS A 377 -20.36 23.53 -28.76
C LYS A 377 -20.16 24.50 -27.60
N ILE A 378 -20.43 24.08 -26.38
CA ILE A 378 -20.29 24.91 -25.17
C ILE A 378 -18.91 24.78 -24.49
N MET A 379 -18.02 23.94 -25.03
CA MET A 379 -16.66 23.78 -24.53
C MET A 379 -15.82 25.03 -24.87
N THR A 380 -15.21 25.62 -23.85
CA THR A 380 -14.36 26.80 -24.03
C THR A 380 -12.90 26.40 -24.25
N ASN A 381 -12.04 27.38 -24.57
CA ASN A 381 -10.58 27.20 -24.56
C ASN A 381 -9.97 27.36 -23.15
N LYS A 382 -10.80 27.60 -22.13
CA LYS A 382 -10.36 27.68 -20.74
C LYS A 382 -10.12 26.28 -20.19
N PHE A 383 -9.17 26.16 -19.28
CA PHE A 383 -8.84 24.91 -18.63
C PHE A 383 -8.38 25.11 -17.18
N PHE A 384 -8.63 24.08 -16.37
CA PHE A 384 -8.11 23.95 -15.02
C PHE A 384 -7.74 22.50 -14.77
N ASP A 385 -6.53 22.24 -14.32
CA ASP A 385 -6.05 20.89 -14.07
C ASP A 385 -6.52 20.36 -12.70
N SER A 386 -7.77 19.92 -12.66
CA SER A 386 -8.40 19.50 -11.40
C SER A 386 -7.92 18.13 -10.91
N ASP A 387 -7.40 17.31 -11.81
CA ASP A 387 -6.87 15.99 -11.46
C ASP A 387 -5.57 16.14 -10.66
N HIS A 388 -4.65 17.00 -11.08
CA HIS A 388 -3.42 17.24 -10.33
C HIS A 388 -3.70 17.90 -8.97
N LEU A 389 -4.70 18.79 -8.84
CA LEU A 389 -5.08 19.33 -7.53
C LEU A 389 -5.60 18.25 -6.58
N LYS A 390 -6.40 17.30 -7.08
CA LYS A 390 -6.86 16.16 -6.27
C LYS A 390 -5.71 15.27 -5.84
N ILE A 391 -4.78 14.99 -6.76
CA ILE A 391 -3.59 14.19 -6.48
C ILE A 391 -2.72 14.87 -5.41
N VAL A 392 -2.62 16.19 -5.43
CA VAL A 392 -1.95 16.94 -4.35
C VAL A 392 -2.61 16.66 -3.00
N PHE A 393 -3.92 16.76 -2.90
CA PHE A 393 -4.63 16.48 -1.65
C PHE A 393 -4.48 15.02 -1.21
N GLU A 394 -4.58 14.07 -2.14
CA GLU A 394 -4.34 12.63 -1.92
C GLU A 394 -2.93 12.38 -1.35
N ASN A 395 -1.89 12.91 -2.00
CA ASN A 395 -0.50 12.76 -1.55
C ASN A 395 -0.25 13.41 -0.19
N LEU A 396 -0.83 14.59 0.08
CA LEU A 396 -0.70 15.25 1.38
C LEU A 396 -1.29 14.38 2.49
N ASP A 397 -2.45 13.78 2.25
CA ASP A 397 -3.11 12.89 3.21
C ASP A 397 -2.35 11.56 3.38
N ASP A 398 -1.97 10.93 2.27
CA ASP A 398 -1.23 9.66 2.27
C ASP A 398 0.09 9.78 3.02
N ILE A 399 0.90 10.82 2.78
CA ILE A 399 2.17 11.02 3.48
C ILE A 399 1.96 11.27 4.98
N LYS A 400 0.91 12.00 5.36
CA LYS A 400 0.61 12.30 6.78
C LYS A 400 0.11 11.07 7.52
N ASN A 401 -0.70 10.24 6.88
CA ASN A 401 -1.28 9.05 7.49
C ASN A 401 -0.35 7.83 7.41
N LYS A 402 0.66 7.84 6.51
CA LYS A 402 1.64 6.75 6.38
C LYS A 402 2.41 6.51 7.68
N THR A 403 2.41 5.26 8.13
CA THR A 403 3.32 4.78 9.16
C THR A 403 4.73 4.69 8.59
N ILE A 404 5.69 5.36 9.23
CA ILE A 404 7.08 5.44 8.74
C ILE A 404 7.74 4.06 8.78
N ILE A 405 7.50 3.31 9.86
CA ILE A 405 7.89 1.91 9.99
C ILE A 405 6.67 1.08 9.61
N ASP A 406 6.68 0.56 8.40
CA ASP A 406 5.64 -0.33 7.86
C ASP A 406 6.15 -1.79 7.80
N ALA A 407 5.38 -2.67 7.16
CA ALA A 407 5.73 -4.07 7.00
C ALA A 407 7.07 -4.31 6.27
N SER A 408 7.63 -3.32 5.56
CA SER A 408 8.95 -3.46 4.92
C SER A 408 10.07 -3.70 5.94
N ILE A 409 9.89 -3.30 7.21
CA ILE A 409 10.87 -3.51 8.28
C ILE A 409 11.26 -4.98 8.42
N HIS A 410 10.32 -5.91 8.19
CA HIS A 410 10.58 -7.35 8.26
C HIS A 410 11.62 -7.77 7.23
N ALA A 411 11.56 -7.23 6.01
CA ALA A 411 12.54 -7.53 4.97
C ALA A 411 13.94 -7.05 5.38
N PHE A 412 14.07 -5.83 5.91
CA PHE A 412 15.36 -5.31 6.40
C PHE A 412 15.91 -6.15 7.57
N ILE A 413 15.06 -6.57 8.50
CA ILE A 413 15.45 -7.45 9.61
C ILE A 413 15.99 -8.79 9.09
N TRP A 414 15.29 -9.43 8.15
CA TRP A 414 15.72 -10.72 7.60
C TRP A 414 16.96 -10.63 6.73
N ILE A 415 17.11 -9.57 5.92
CA ILE A 415 18.34 -9.31 5.16
C ILE A 415 19.51 -9.11 6.12
N ALA A 416 19.33 -8.30 7.16
CA ALA A 416 20.38 -8.08 8.16
C ALA A 416 20.73 -9.36 8.93
N PHE A 417 19.72 -10.16 9.31
CA PHE A 417 19.92 -11.45 9.95
C PHE A 417 20.70 -12.43 9.07
N ALA A 418 20.31 -12.58 7.80
CA ALA A 418 20.98 -13.48 6.86
C ALA A 418 22.45 -13.11 6.63
N ILE A 419 22.74 -11.82 6.41
CA ILE A 419 24.11 -11.34 6.20
C ILE A 419 24.93 -11.47 7.50
N ALA A 420 24.36 -11.13 8.66
CA ALA A 420 25.03 -11.27 9.95
C ALA A 420 25.38 -12.73 10.25
N LEU A 421 24.46 -13.64 9.94
CA LEU A 421 24.64 -15.08 10.13
C LEU A 421 25.71 -15.63 9.18
N LEU A 422 25.74 -15.20 7.92
CA LEU A 422 26.79 -15.56 6.96
C LEU A 422 28.18 -15.13 7.45
N ILE A 423 28.32 -13.89 7.91
CA ILE A 423 29.57 -13.37 8.49
C ILE A 423 29.95 -14.15 9.74
N PHE A 424 28.97 -14.48 10.59
CA PHE A 424 29.19 -15.27 11.79
C PHE A 424 29.68 -16.69 11.48
N CYS A 425 29.04 -17.38 10.54
CA CYS A 425 29.47 -18.70 10.03
C CYS A 425 30.91 -18.65 9.51
N PHE A 426 31.24 -17.64 8.69
CA PHE A 426 32.60 -17.43 8.18
C PHE A 426 33.62 -17.23 9.32
N ARG A 427 33.28 -16.40 10.32
CA ARG A 427 34.16 -16.08 11.45
C ARG A 427 34.42 -17.29 12.34
N VAL A 428 33.41 -18.11 12.55
CA VAL A 428 33.45 -19.27 13.45
C VAL A 428 34.10 -20.48 12.80
N THR A 429 33.84 -20.73 11.53
CA THR A 429 34.33 -21.91 10.80
C THR A 429 35.55 -21.58 9.95
N SER A 430 35.36 -21.18 8.69
CA SER A 430 36.38 -20.62 7.79
C SER A 430 35.74 -20.25 6.45
N LEU A 431 36.45 -19.52 5.58
CA LEU A 431 36.02 -19.31 4.19
C LEU A 431 35.78 -20.64 3.46
N LYS A 432 36.74 -21.55 3.60
CA LYS A 432 36.71 -22.88 2.98
C LYS A 432 35.46 -23.63 3.41
N SER A 433 35.17 -23.66 4.70
CA SER A 433 33.97 -24.29 5.26
C SER A 433 32.67 -23.69 4.72
N VAL A 434 32.57 -22.36 4.64
CA VAL A 434 31.38 -21.69 4.10
C VAL A 434 31.18 -22.02 2.62
N LEU A 435 32.25 -22.01 1.81
CA LEU A 435 32.16 -22.40 0.39
C LEU A 435 31.69 -23.85 0.23
N PHE A 436 32.24 -24.79 1.01
CA PHE A 436 31.76 -26.18 1.00
C PHE A 436 30.32 -26.30 1.48
N THR A 437 29.89 -25.48 2.44
CA THR A 437 28.49 -25.44 2.91
C THR A 437 27.56 -25.04 1.76
N ILE A 438 27.93 -24.03 0.97
CA ILE A 438 27.15 -23.59 -0.20
C ILE A 438 27.05 -24.72 -1.22
N VAL A 439 28.17 -25.37 -1.56
CA VAL A 439 28.18 -26.50 -2.50
C VAL A 439 27.32 -27.66 -1.98
N SER A 440 27.46 -28.04 -0.71
CA SER A 440 26.64 -29.08 -0.09
C SER A 440 25.15 -28.73 -0.09
N GLY A 441 24.80 -27.47 0.19
CA GLY A 441 23.42 -27.00 0.13
C GLY A 441 22.83 -27.09 -1.27
N ILE A 442 23.58 -26.69 -2.31
CA ILE A 442 23.15 -26.79 -3.71
C ILE A 442 22.93 -28.25 -4.10
N LEU A 443 23.89 -29.13 -3.80
CA LEU A 443 23.78 -30.56 -4.10
C LEU A 443 22.58 -31.19 -3.37
N LEU A 444 22.32 -30.78 -2.13
CA LEU A 444 21.16 -31.23 -1.37
C LEU A 444 19.84 -30.79 -2.02
N THR A 445 19.74 -29.54 -2.45
CA THR A 445 18.56 -29.04 -3.16
C THR A 445 18.35 -29.79 -4.48
N ILE A 446 19.41 -30.05 -5.25
CA ILE A 446 19.33 -30.85 -6.48
C ILE A 446 18.81 -32.26 -6.16
N PHE A 447 19.34 -32.91 -5.12
CA PHE A 447 18.89 -34.24 -4.71
C PHE A 447 17.40 -34.23 -4.31
N ILE A 448 16.96 -33.27 -3.49
CA ILE A 448 15.55 -33.13 -3.10
C ILE A 448 14.66 -32.94 -4.33
N SER A 449 15.07 -32.07 -5.26
CA SER A 449 14.32 -31.82 -6.50
C SER A 449 14.24 -33.04 -7.41
N LEU A 450 15.30 -33.85 -7.49
CA LEU A 450 15.29 -35.10 -8.26
C LEU A 450 14.34 -36.14 -7.65
N VAL A 451 14.33 -36.27 -6.32
CA VAL A 451 13.36 -37.14 -5.62
C VAL A 451 11.93 -36.64 -5.84
N ALA A 452 11.71 -35.32 -5.75
CA ALA A 452 10.42 -34.71 -6.04
C ALA A 452 9.95 -35.02 -7.46
N ALA A 453 10.83 -34.86 -8.45
CA ALA A 453 10.52 -35.16 -9.85
C ALA A 453 10.22 -36.65 -10.05
N ALA A 454 11.04 -37.55 -9.51
CA ALA A 454 10.85 -38.99 -9.62
C ALA A 454 9.50 -39.46 -9.06
N ILE A 455 9.10 -38.92 -7.90
CA ILE A 455 7.81 -39.23 -7.29
C ILE A 455 6.67 -38.54 -8.03
N GLY A 456 6.88 -37.33 -8.54
CA GLY A 456 5.91 -36.62 -9.39
C GLY A 456 5.59 -37.35 -10.70
N PHE A 457 6.54 -38.13 -11.23
CA PHE A 457 6.31 -38.98 -12.42
C PHE A 457 5.53 -40.26 -12.11
N THR A 458 5.64 -40.81 -10.88
CA THR A 458 4.97 -42.06 -10.49
C THR A 458 3.62 -41.83 -9.82
N SER A 459 3.42 -40.67 -9.20
CA SER A 459 2.14 -40.22 -8.65
C SER A 459 1.31 -39.48 -9.70
N ARG A 460 -0.02 -39.51 -9.56
CA ARG A 460 -0.90 -38.68 -10.39
C ARG A 460 -0.59 -37.23 -10.03
N SER A 461 0.13 -36.53 -10.92
CA SER A 461 0.73 -35.23 -10.62
C SER A 461 -0.30 -34.23 -10.06
N GLY A 462 0.06 -33.54 -8.98
CA GLY A 462 -0.76 -32.48 -8.36
C GLY A 462 -1.77 -32.93 -7.30
N GLY A 463 -1.69 -34.17 -6.78
CA GLY A 463 -2.47 -34.59 -5.62
C GLY A 463 -1.95 -34.01 -4.30
N ILE A 464 -2.85 -33.75 -3.35
CA ILE A 464 -2.55 -33.26 -1.98
C ILE A 464 -1.51 -34.18 -1.29
N ASP A 465 -1.55 -35.48 -1.55
CA ASP A 465 -0.60 -36.47 -1.01
C ASP A 465 0.86 -36.20 -1.42
N PHE A 466 1.09 -35.67 -2.63
CA PHE A 466 2.43 -35.35 -3.12
C PHE A 466 3.02 -34.15 -2.38
N GLU A 467 2.22 -33.09 -2.18
CA GLU A 467 2.66 -31.90 -1.45
C GLU A 467 3.04 -32.23 -0.01
N TYR A 468 2.20 -32.99 0.70
CA TYR A 468 2.52 -33.44 2.06
C TYR A 468 3.75 -34.34 2.09
N PHE A 469 3.86 -35.31 1.18
CA PHE A 469 5.06 -36.14 1.09
C PHE A 469 6.32 -35.28 0.98
N MET A 470 6.32 -34.27 0.10
CA MET A 470 7.47 -33.40 -0.10
C MET A 470 7.79 -32.56 1.14
N MET A 471 6.78 -31.98 1.80
CA MET A 471 7.00 -31.22 3.04
C MET A 471 7.61 -32.11 4.14
N TYR A 472 7.09 -33.33 4.34
CA TYR A 472 7.62 -34.27 5.32
C TYR A 472 8.99 -34.84 4.95
N PHE A 473 9.26 -35.06 3.66
CA PHE A 473 10.57 -35.51 3.19
C PHE A 473 11.66 -34.45 3.45
N VAL A 474 11.37 -33.19 3.14
CA VAL A 474 12.27 -32.08 3.46
C VAL A 474 12.44 -31.94 4.98
N LEU A 475 11.35 -32.05 5.75
CA LEU A 475 11.40 -32.01 7.21
C LEU A 475 12.27 -33.14 7.78
N PHE A 476 12.18 -34.34 7.23
CA PHE A 476 12.97 -35.50 7.65
C PHE A 476 14.47 -35.25 7.43
N ILE A 477 14.86 -34.82 6.23
CA ILE A 477 16.27 -34.52 5.93
C ILE A 477 16.78 -33.37 6.81
N ALA A 478 16.00 -32.29 6.93
CA ALA A 478 16.36 -31.17 7.78
C ALA A 478 16.52 -31.61 9.25
N SER A 479 15.64 -32.48 9.76
CA SER A 479 15.75 -33.03 11.11
C SER A 479 17.06 -33.80 11.30
N ILE A 480 17.47 -34.63 10.33
CA ILE A 480 18.78 -35.32 10.39
C ILE A 480 19.93 -34.31 10.47
N ILE A 481 19.91 -33.27 9.63
CA ILE A 481 20.95 -32.22 9.63
C ILE A 481 21.01 -31.53 10.99
N ILE A 482 19.87 -31.12 11.54
CA ILE A 482 19.79 -30.45 12.84
C ILE A 482 20.25 -31.36 13.98
N ILE A 483 19.84 -32.63 14.00
CA ILE A 483 20.26 -33.60 15.02
C ILE A 483 21.78 -33.81 14.99
N ILE A 484 22.35 -34.01 13.79
CA ILE A 484 23.81 -34.14 13.62
C ILE A 484 24.50 -32.84 14.05
N GLY A 485 23.98 -31.69 13.67
CA GLY A 485 24.47 -30.37 14.06
C GLY A 485 24.53 -30.16 15.58
N LEU A 486 23.46 -30.54 16.28
CA LEU A 486 23.33 -30.34 17.72
C LEU A 486 24.19 -31.31 18.54
N PHE A 487 24.25 -32.58 18.15
CA PHE A 487 24.79 -33.64 19.02
C PHE A 487 25.98 -34.41 18.41
N GLY A 488 26.12 -34.41 17.08
CA GLY A 488 27.08 -35.24 16.36
C GLY A 488 28.38 -34.53 15.95
N VAL A 489 28.40 -33.20 15.90
CA VAL A 489 29.50 -32.42 15.27
C VAL A 489 30.89 -32.68 15.86
N THR A 490 31.01 -33.02 17.15
CA THR A 490 32.31 -33.29 17.78
C THR A 490 32.92 -34.63 17.38
N LYS A 491 32.11 -35.55 16.83
CA LYS A 491 32.54 -36.88 16.37
C LYS A 491 32.90 -36.91 14.88
N LEU A 492 32.64 -35.81 14.15
CA LEU A 492 32.90 -35.71 12.72
C LEU A 492 34.29 -35.14 12.44
N LYS A 493 34.82 -35.45 11.25
CA LYS A 493 36.02 -34.75 10.71
C LYS A 493 35.78 -33.24 10.73
N LYS A 494 36.82 -32.45 11.02
CA LYS A 494 36.67 -31.01 11.31
C LYS A 494 35.92 -30.27 10.20
N LEU A 495 36.29 -30.54 8.95
CA LEU A 495 35.63 -29.93 7.78
C LEU A 495 34.14 -30.30 7.68
N VAL A 496 33.80 -31.58 7.83
CA VAL A 496 32.41 -32.07 7.75
C VAL A 496 31.58 -31.50 8.90
N GLY A 497 32.11 -31.51 10.12
CA GLY A 497 31.46 -30.88 11.28
C GLY A 497 31.20 -29.39 11.06
N SER A 498 32.13 -28.67 10.41
CA SER A 498 31.92 -27.25 10.08
C SER A 498 30.78 -27.00 9.09
N ILE A 499 30.57 -27.92 8.14
CA ILE A 499 29.45 -27.86 7.19
C ILE A 499 28.12 -28.04 7.94
N PHE A 500 28.01 -29.06 8.79
CA PHE A 500 26.81 -29.26 9.61
C PHE A 500 26.55 -28.10 10.56
N ILE A 501 27.59 -27.48 11.15
CA ILE A 501 27.43 -26.26 11.96
C ILE A 501 26.79 -25.13 11.16
N ASN A 502 27.33 -24.85 9.96
CA ASN A 502 26.82 -23.78 9.12
C ASN A 502 25.40 -24.06 8.63
N LEU A 503 25.12 -25.29 8.15
CA LEU A 503 23.78 -25.70 7.71
C LEU A 503 22.75 -25.63 8.85
N THR A 504 23.15 -25.99 10.07
CA THR A 504 22.26 -25.92 11.23
C THR A 504 21.97 -24.47 11.60
N LEU A 505 23.00 -23.60 11.65
CA LEU A 505 22.83 -22.17 11.91
C LEU A 505 21.89 -21.52 10.89
N SER A 506 22.15 -21.70 9.59
CA SER A 506 21.36 -21.06 8.53
C SER A 506 20.00 -21.72 8.29
N GLY A 507 19.89 -23.02 8.51
CA GLY A 507 18.69 -23.80 8.23
C GLY A 507 17.68 -23.85 9.37
N PHE A 508 18.06 -23.55 10.62
CA PHE A 508 17.18 -23.75 11.77
C PHE A 508 15.88 -22.93 11.71
N VAL A 509 15.95 -21.66 11.32
CA VAL A 509 14.72 -20.84 11.21
C VAL A 509 13.82 -21.38 10.11
N ALA A 510 14.38 -21.72 8.95
CA ALA A 510 13.61 -22.31 7.84
C ALA A 510 12.97 -23.65 8.24
N TYR A 511 13.66 -24.44 9.08
CA TYR A 511 13.13 -25.66 9.66
C TYR A 511 11.90 -25.40 10.55
N VAL A 512 11.95 -24.40 11.43
CA VAL A 512 10.79 -24.02 12.27
C VAL A 512 9.64 -23.49 11.41
N LEU A 513 9.94 -22.67 10.39
CA LEU A 513 8.94 -22.20 9.43
C LEU A 513 8.28 -23.37 8.69
N LEU A 514 9.05 -24.38 8.28
CA LEU A 514 8.50 -25.58 7.63
C LEU A 514 7.55 -26.35 8.55
N ILE A 515 7.87 -26.48 9.84
CA ILE A 515 6.96 -27.09 10.82
C ILE A 515 5.66 -26.28 10.91
N MET A 516 5.76 -24.94 11.04
CA MET A 516 4.59 -24.06 11.07
C MET A 516 3.77 -24.16 9.77
N ALA A 517 4.43 -24.26 8.62
CA ALA A 517 3.78 -24.42 7.32
C ALA A 517 3.03 -25.76 7.22
N ILE A 518 3.64 -26.86 7.66
CA ILE A 518 2.97 -28.18 7.69
C ILE A 518 1.73 -28.15 8.59
N ILE A 519 1.84 -27.57 9.79
CA ILE A 519 0.71 -27.39 10.70
C ILE A 519 -0.39 -26.56 10.04
N THR A 520 -0.02 -25.45 9.40
CA THR A 520 -0.95 -24.56 8.69
C THR A 520 -1.67 -25.29 7.55
N SER A 521 -0.96 -26.09 6.76
CA SER A 521 -1.55 -26.87 5.67
C SER A 521 -2.60 -27.85 6.20
N HIS A 522 -2.26 -28.62 7.25
CA HIS A 522 -3.21 -29.56 7.88
C HIS A 522 -4.43 -28.86 8.48
N GLN A 523 -4.24 -27.73 9.14
CA GLN A 523 -5.34 -26.91 9.68
C GLN A 523 -6.25 -26.39 8.56
N SER A 524 -5.66 -25.90 7.47
CA SER A 524 -6.39 -25.43 6.30
C SER A 524 -7.22 -26.55 5.69
N ASP A 525 -6.66 -27.75 5.51
CA ASP A 525 -7.39 -28.90 4.96
C ASP A 525 -8.51 -29.39 5.87
N ALA A 526 -8.24 -29.53 7.16
CA ALA A 526 -9.26 -29.90 8.14
C ALA A 526 -10.41 -28.88 8.17
N CYS A 527 -10.08 -27.58 8.07
CA CYS A 527 -11.06 -26.51 7.98
C CYS A 527 -11.89 -26.60 6.69
N ARG A 528 -11.24 -26.79 5.53
CA ARG A 528 -11.92 -26.94 4.23
C ARG A 528 -12.90 -28.12 4.21
N LEU A 529 -12.54 -29.22 4.88
CA LEU A 529 -13.41 -30.39 5.02
C LEU A 529 -14.61 -30.13 5.93
N LYS A 530 -14.42 -29.37 7.01
CA LYS A 530 -15.46 -29.08 8.00
C LYS A 530 -16.43 -27.97 7.54
N PHE A 531 -15.92 -26.97 6.83
CA PHE A 531 -16.67 -25.81 6.34
C PHE A 531 -16.45 -25.64 4.84
N PRO A 532 -17.34 -26.20 4.00
CA PRO A 532 -17.21 -26.12 2.54
C PRO A 532 -17.37 -24.69 2.01
N ASP A 533 -18.18 -23.85 2.66
CA ASP A 533 -18.34 -22.44 2.30
C ASP A 533 -17.12 -21.63 2.75
N TYR A 534 -16.58 -20.79 1.87
CA TYR A 534 -15.40 -19.98 2.15
C TYR A 534 -15.66 -18.95 3.26
N SER A 535 -16.87 -18.37 3.30
CA SER A 535 -17.25 -17.36 4.30
C SER A 535 -17.24 -17.91 5.72
N GLU A 536 -17.70 -19.15 5.90
CA GLU A 536 -17.74 -19.83 7.20
C GLU A 536 -16.34 -20.21 7.71
N ARG A 537 -15.36 -20.39 6.80
CA ARG A 537 -13.98 -20.76 7.17
C ARG A 537 -13.27 -19.63 7.90
N THR A 538 -13.41 -18.39 7.42
CA THR A 538 -12.73 -17.22 7.98
C THR A 538 -13.21 -16.88 9.39
N GLU A 539 -14.43 -17.24 9.74
CA GLU A 539 -15.00 -16.98 11.07
C GLU A 539 -14.74 -18.10 12.07
N ASN A 540 -14.67 -19.35 11.61
CA ASN A 540 -14.70 -20.52 12.49
C ASN A 540 -13.39 -21.33 12.57
N CYS A 541 -12.39 -21.00 11.77
CA CYS A 541 -11.14 -21.75 11.71
C CYS A 541 -9.94 -20.93 12.14
N PHE A 542 -9.16 -21.50 13.05
CA PHE A 542 -7.81 -21.03 13.34
C PHE A 542 -6.80 -21.69 12.39
N ILE A 543 -6.09 -20.88 11.61
CA ILE A 543 -5.04 -21.28 10.66
C ILE A 543 -3.75 -20.54 11.05
N LEU A 544 -2.80 -21.25 11.63
CA LEU A 544 -1.64 -20.70 12.34
C LEU A 544 -0.92 -19.55 11.63
N LEU A 545 -0.40 -19.74 10.41
CA LEU A 545 0.33 -18.67 9.70
C LEU A 545 -0.59 -17.56 9.19
N SER A 546 -1.84 -17.87 8.85
CA SER A 546 -2.82 -16.88 8.40
C SER A 546 -3.18 -15.92 9.53
N ASP A 547 -3.47 -16.47 10.71
CA ASP A 547 -3.91 -15.71 11.87
C ASP A 547 -2.76 -14.96 12.54
N LEU A 548 -1.56 -15.54 12.53
CA LEU A 548 -0.37 -14.83 12.98
C LEU A 548 0.01 -13.70 12.02
N GLY A 549 -0.27 -13.83 10.72
CA GLY A 549 0.11 -12.85 9.70
C GLY A 549 1.58 -12.43 9.82
N LEU A 550 1.83 -11.12 9.91
CA LEU A 550 3.18 -10.56 10.07
C LEU A 550 3.85 -10.88 11.42
N TRP A 551 3.09 -11.25 12.46
CA TRP A 551 3.68 -11.65 13.75
C TRP A 551 4.53 -12.91 13.63
N SER A 552 4.18 -13.82 12.71
CA SER A 552 4.98 -15.02 12.44
C SER A 552 6.44 -14.69 12.10
N SER A 553 6.67 -13.60 11.37
CA SER A 553 8.00 -13.11 10.99
C SER A 553 8.83 -12.69 12.22
N LEU A 554 8.24 -11.97 13.17
CA LEU A 554 8.93 -11.56 14.41
C LEU A 554 9.20 -12.74 15.33
N ILE A 555 8.24 -13.65 15.46
CA ILE A 555 8.39 -14.87 16.25
C ILE A 555 9.56 -15.70 15.71
N LEU A 556 9.60 -15.95 14.40
CA LEU A 556 10.69 -16.70 13.76
C LEU A 556 12.05 -15.99 13.91
N PHE A 557 12.08 -14.67 13.82
CA PHE A 557 13.29 -13.90 14.05
C PHE A 557 13.80 -14.06 15.49
N VAL A 558 12.93 -13.93 16.50
CA VAL A 558 13.29 -14.14 17.91
C VAL A 558 13.77 -15.57 18.15
N VAL A 559 13.09 -16.57 17.58
CA VAL A 559 13.51 -17.98 17.64
C VAL A 559 14.91 -18.16 17.06
N GLY A 560 15.22 -17.52 15.93
CA GLY A 560 16.55 -17.52 15.32
C GLY A 560 17.63 -16.89 16.22
N ILE A 561 17.34 -15.78 16.89
CA ILE A 561 18.25 -15.14 17.85
C ILE A 561 18.52 -16.06 19.05
N VAL A 562 17.47 -16.61 19.66
CA VAL A 562 17.57 -17.51 20.82
C VAL A 562 18.35 -18.77 20.44
N PHE A 563 18.04 -19.37 19.29
CA PHE A 563 18.78 -20.52 18.79
C PHE A 563 20.27 -20.22 18.60
N THR A 564 20.60 -19.10 17.96
CA THR A 564 22.00 -18.70 17.75
C THR A 564 22.76 -18.54 19.07
N TYR A 565 22.11 -17.98 20.10
CA TYR A 565 22.68 -17.89 21.44
C TYR A 565 22.99 -19.27 22.04
N LEU A 566 22.01 -20.17 22.06
CA LEU A 566 22.16 -21.52 22.62
C LEU A 566 23.22 -22.33 21.87
N TYR A 567 23.25 -22.20 20.54
CA TYR A 567 24.14 -22.95 19.65
C TYR A 567 25.61 -22.52 19.75
N CYS A 568 25.91 -21.33 20.30
CA CYS A 568 27.28 -20.89 20.56
C CYS A 568 28.07 -21.86 21.46
N ASN A 569 27.40 -22.58 22.37
CA ASN A 569 28.04 -23.60 23.19
C ASN A 569 28.49 -24.81 22.36
N THR A 570 27.65 -25.28 21.45
CA THR A 570 27.98 -26.39 20.53
C THR A 570 29.15 -26.02 19.62
N ILE A 571 29.15 -24.79 19.11
CA ILE A 571 30.26 -24.23 18.33
C ILE A 571 31.59 -24.29 19.11
N LEU A 572 31.60 -23.87 20.38
CA LEU A 572 32.82 -23.90 21.18
C LEU A 572 33.33 -25.33 21.43
N LYS A 573 32.42 -26.25 21.75
CA LYS A 573 32.74 -27.68 21.93
C LYS A 573 33.35 -28.27 20.66
N TRP A 574 32.74 -28.03 19.50
CA TRP A 574 33.29 -28.45 18.21
C TRP A 574 34.63 -27.79 17.93
N ARG A 575 34.80 -26.50 18.21
CA ARG A 575 36.04 -25.80 17.91
C ARG A 575 37.22 -26.33 18.73
N ALA A 576 36.98 -26.82 19.95
CA ALA A 576 37.97 -27.46 20.81
C ALA A 576 38.45 -28.84 20.34
N THR A 577 37.80 -29.47 19.34
CA THR A 577 38.27 -30.76 18.81
C THR A 577 39.56 -30.60 17.99
N PRO A 578 40.46 -31.60 17.97
CA PRO A 578 41.70 -31.54 17.20
C PRO A 578 41.47 -31.41 15.69
N GLU A 579 42.45 -30.83 14.99
CA GLU A 579 42.48 -30.77 13.52
C GLU A 579 42.88 -32.14 12.96
N ASN A 580 41.90 -33.01 12.72
CA ASN A 580 42.06 -34.29 12.02
C ASN A 580 41.37 -34.28 10.65
#